data_AF-A0A352PWB3-F1
#
_entry.id   AF-A0A352PWB3-F1
#
_cell.length_a   1.000
_cell.length_b   1.000
_cell.length_c   1.000
_cell.angle_alpha   90.00
_cell.angle_beta   90.00
_cell.angle_gamma   90.00
#
_symmetry.space_group_name_H-M   'P 1'
#
loop_
_entity.id
_entity.type
_entity.pdbx_description
1 polymer ?
#
loop_
_entity_poly.entity_id
_entity_poly.type
_entity_poly.pdbx_seq_one_letter_code
_entity_poly.pdbx_strand_id
1 'polypeptide(L)'
;MIFGWVLEAYAASDNLAASTIHVNGVTDMIRQAGPMVKAVLLMLLLLSVACWAVILIKSRMLHRARRESSQFMEMYWNRKSFSSLYRDSKNFDDSHIVQVFQVGYEELGRLNKYLDFTSGDESRLDPEALLESVERAMRGAMLAESQRLERFVPLLATTGNTAPFIGLFGTVWGIMTSFQEIGLKGAANLAVVAPGISEALVATAIG
;
A
#
# COMPACT_ATOMS: atom_id res chain seq x y z
N MET A 1 -35.44 9.57 59.93
CA MET A 1 -36.11 10.21 58.78
C MET A 1 -35.18 10.50 57.60
N ILE A 2 -33.90 10.84 57.81
CA ILE A 2 -32.97 11.18 56.72
C ILE A 2 -32.46 9.95 55.95
N PHE A 3 -32.42 8.77 56.59
CA PHE A 3 -31.90 7.53 55.98
C PHE A 3 -32.85 6.87 54.96
N GLY A 4 -34.17 7.15 55.03
CA GLY A 4 -35.15 6.60 54.07
C GLY A 4 -35.10 7.27 52.70
N TRP A 5 -34.91 8.61 52.69
CA TRP A 5 -34.79 9.41 51.47
C TRP A 5 -33.54 9.08 50.64
N VAL A 6 -32.45 8.66 51.29
CA VAL A 6 -31.21 8.26 50.59
C VAL A 6 -31.37 6.89 49.91
N LEU A 7 -32.12 5.97 50.52
CA LEU A 7 -32.43 4.66 49.94
C LEU A 7 -33.44 4.77 48.78
N GLU A 8 -34.44 5.64 48.88
CA GLU A 8 -35.36 5.95 47.77
C GLU A 8 -34.65 6.66 46.60
N ALA A 9 -33.72 7.57 46.89
CA ALA A 9 -32.89 8.20 45.86
C ALA A 9 -31.94 7.20 45.16
N TYR A 10 -31.40 6.22 45.90
CA TYR A 10 -30.57 5.16 45.34
C TYR A 10 -31.40 4.18 44.50
N ALA A 11 -32.59 3.80 44.96
CA ALA A 11 -33.52 2.96 44.19
C ALA A 11 -34.09 3.69 42.95
N ALA A 12 -34.26 5.00 42.99
CA ALA A 12 -34.59 5.81 41.80
C ALA A 12 -33.41 5.89 40.81
N SER A 13 -32.16 5.84 41.28
CA SER A 13 -30.97 5.80 40.43
C SER A 13 -30.79 4.46 39.71
N ASP A 14 -31.14 3.33 40.36
CA ASP A 14 -31.13 2.00 39.74
C ASP A 14 -32.19 1.87 38.64
N ASN A 15 -33.36 2.54 38.79
CA ASN A 15 -34.38 2.59 37.74
C ASN A 15 -33.98 3.47 36.54
N LEU A 16 -33.07 4.44 36.72
CA LEU A 16 -32.46 5.22 35.64
C LEU A 16 -31.30 4.47 34.96
N ALA A 17 -30.62 3.58 35.68
CA ALA A 17 -29.62 2.67 35.12
C ALA A 17 -30.26 1.48 34.35
N ALA A 18 -31.53 1.17 34.64
CA ALA A 18 -32.30 0.12 33.97
C ALA A 18 -32.83 0.50 32.58
N SER A 19 -32.75 1.78 32.16
CA SER A 19 -32.72 2.09 30.72
C SER A 19 -31.31 1.79 30.22
N THR A 20 -31.00 0.49 30.16
CA THR A 20 -29.96 -0.02 29.29
C THR A 20 -30.27 0.54 27.91
N ILE A 21 -29.58 1.61 27.52
CA ILE A 21 -29.41 1.92 26.11
C ILE A 21 -28.82 0.63 25.58
N HIS A 22 -29.67 -0.14 24.89
CA HIS A 22 -29.25 -1.21 24.02
C HIS A 22 -28.36 -0.51 22.99
N VAL A 23 -27.08 -0.33 23.33
CA VAL A 23 -26.01 -0.06 22.38
C VAL A 23 -25.88 -1.35 21.58
N ASN A 24 -26.87 -1.54 20.72
CA ASN A 24 -26.81 -2.44 19.59
C ASN A 24 -25.44 -2.11 18.96
N GLY A 25 -24.54 -3.09 18.95
CA GLY A 25 -23.11 -2.84 18.79
C GLY A 25 -22.78 -2.11 17.49
N VAL A 26 -21.49 -1.79 17.26
CA VAL A 26 -21.01 -1.19 15.99
C VAL A 26 -21.60 -1.90 14.75
N THR A 27 -21.83 -3.21 14.86
CA THR A 27 -22.48 -4.05 13.85
C THR A 27 -23.93 -3.67 13.54
N ASP A 28 -24.74 -3.32 14.54
CA ASP A 28 -26.13 -2.95 14.33
C ASP A 28 -26.26 -1.52 13.82
N MET A 29 -25.34 -0.63 14.20
CA MET A 29 -25.20 0.70 13.60
C MET A 29 -24.87 0.60 12.11
N ILE A 30 -23.93 -0.29 11.73
CA ILE A 30 -23.63 -0.56 10.31
C ILE A 30 -24.83 -1.23 9.59
N ARG A 31 -25.61 -2.07 10.28
CA ARG A 31 -26.81 -2.69 9.69
C ARG A 31 -27.94 -1.69 9.46
N GLN A 32 -28.10 -0.69 10.31
CA GLN A 32 -29.08 0.40 10.13
C GLN A 32 -28.63 1.46 9.14
N ALA A 33 -27.33 1.48 8.80
CA ALA A 33 -26.80 2.48 7.90
C ALA A 33 -27.46 2.53 6.52
N GLY A 34 -27.57 3.76 6.01
CA GLY A 34 -28.08 4.05 4.68
C GLY A 34 -27.31 3.26 3.60
N PRO A 35 -27.97 2.88 2.49
CA PRO A 35 -27.35 2.06 1.44
C PRO A 35 -26.08 2.70 0.87
N MET A 36 -26.01 4.04 0.84
CA MET A 36 -24.82 4.76 0.37
C MET A 36 -23.65 4.66 1.35
N VAL A 37 -23.87 4.83 2.65
CA VAL A 37 -22.81 4.71 3.67
C VAL A 37 -22.24 3.29 3.68
N LYS A 38 -23.09 2.27 3.56
CA LYS A 38 -22.67 0.88 3.39
C LYS A 38 -21.79 0.67 2.16
N ALA A 39 -22.14 1.29 1.03
CA ALA A 39 -21.34 1.21 -0.19
C ALA A 39 -19.96 1.85 0.00
N VAL A 40 -19.88 3.02 0.66
CA VAL A 40 -18.61 3.69 0.98
C VAL A 40 -17.74 2.81 1.90
N LEU A 41 -18.31 2.26 2.97
CA LEU A 41 -17.60 1.37 3.89
C LEU A 41 -17.08 0.10 3.19
N LEU A 42 -17.89 -0.50 2.33
CA LEU A 42 -17.50 -1.67 1.55
C LEU A 42 -16.36 -1.33 0.57
N MET A 43 -16.45 -0.18 -0.11
CA MET A 43 -15.41 0.30 -1.01
C MET A 43 -14.08 0.52 -0.28
N LEU A 44 -14.10 1.19 0.88
CA LEU A 44 -12.92 1.40 1.73
C LEU A 44 -12.32 0.08 2.22
N LEU A 45 -13.17 -0.89 2.58
CA LEU A 45 -12.73 -2.23 2.99
C LEU A 45 -12.01 -2.97 1.84
N LEU A 46 -12.55 -2.92 0.62
CA LEU A 46 -11.89 -3.52 -0.55
C LEU A 46 -10.54 -2.86 -0.85
N LEU A 47 -10.48 -1.52 -0.79
CA LEU A 47 -9.23 -0.77 -0.96
C LEU A 47 -8.19 -1.14 0.10
N SER A 48 -8.61 -1.30 1.36
CA SER A 48 -7.74 -1.72 2.46
C SER A 48 -7.16 -3.12 2.21
N VAL A 49 -7.99 -4.09 1.83
CA VAL A 49 -7.54 -5.45 1.50
C VAL A 49 -6.58 -5.46 0.31
N ALA A 50 -6.86 -4.67 -0.73
CA ALA A 50 -5.98 -4.54 -1.89
C ALA A 50 -4.61 -3.95 -1.51
N CYS A 51 -4.59 -2.90 -0.68
CA CYS A 51 -3.36 -2.30 -0.15
C CYS A 51 -2.54 -3.32 0.64
N TRP A 52 -3.17 -4.04 1.57
CA TRP A 52 -2.50 -5.09 2.35
C TRP A 52 -1.93 -6.21 1.46
N ALA A 53 -2.66 -6.65 0.45
CA ALA A 53 -2.19 -7.67 -0.49
C ALA A 53 -0.91 -7.20 -1.22
N VAL A 54 -0.90 -5.98 -1.74
CA VAL A 54 0.28 -5.41 -2.41
C VAL A 54 1.45 -5.22 -1.44
N ILE A 55 1.19 -4.72 -0.22
CA ILE A 55 2.22 -4.57 0.83
C ILE A 55 2.89 -5.92 1.13
N LEU A 56 2.11 -6.99 1.29
CA LEU A 56 2.66 -8.32 1.59
C LEU A 56 3.49 -8.90 0.45
N ILE A 57 3.01 -8.78 -0.79
CA ILE A 57 3.73 -9.25 -1.98
C ILE A 57 5.06 -8.49 -2.12
N LYS A 58 5.01 -7.16 -2.07
CA LYS A 58 6.20 -6.30 -2.22
C LYS A 58 7.17 -6.44 -1.06
N SER A 59 6.68 -6.54 0.17
CA SER A 59 7.52 -6.77 1.34
C SER A 59 8.30 -8.08 1.20
N ARG A 60 7.65 -9.18 0.81
CA ARG A 60 8.35 -10.46 0.59
C ARG A 60 9.36 -10.38 -0.55
N MET A 61 8.99 -9.79 -1.68
CA MET A 61 9.87 -9.61 -2.84
C MET A 61 11.12 -8.80 -2.46
N LEU A 62 10.95 -7.67 -1.76
CA LEU A 62 12.05 -6.79 -1.40
C LEU A 62 12.97 -7.43 -0.35
N HIS A 63 12.41 -8.17 0.62
CA HIS A 63 13.21 -8.92 1.59
C HIS A 63 14.05 -10.00 0.92
N ARG A 64 13.47 -10.77 -0.02
CA ARG A 64 14.20 -11.80 -0.76
C ARG A 64 15.32 -11.20 -1.60
N ALA A 65 15.00 -10.19 -2.40
CA ALA A 65 15.97 -9.56 -3.28
C ALA A 65 17.12 -8.88 -2.50
N ARG A 66 16.83 -8.30 -1.33
CA ARG A 66 17.87 -7.72 -0.46
C ARG A 66 18.82 -8.78 0.09
N ARG A 67 18.30 -9.94 0.49
CA ARG A 67 19.08 -11.07 1.00
C ARG A 67 19.95 -11.71 -0.09
N GLU A 68 19.40 -11.93 -1.28
CA GLU A 68 20.17 -12.49 -2.41
C GLU A 68 21.24 -11.51 -2.89
N SER A 69 20.94 -10.21 -2.91
CA SER A 69 21.91 -9.17 -3.27
C SER A 69 23.09 -9.09 -2.29
N SER A 70 22.86 -9.23 -0.98
CA SER A 70 23.96 -9.25 -0.01
C SER A 70 24.84 -10.50 -0.16
N GLN A 71 24.24 -11.66 -0.43
CA GLN A 71 24.98 -12.90 -0.68
C GLN A 71 25.82 -12.81 -1.96
N PHE A 72 25.26 -12.27 -3.04
CA PHE A 72 26.01 -12.05 -4.28
C PHE A 72 27.17 -11.07 -4.08
N MET A 73 26.96 -9.98 -3.31
CA MET A 73 28.01 -9.01 -3.03
C MET A 73 29.18 -9.63 -2.25
N GLU A 74 28.91 -10.47 -1.26
CA GLU A 74 29.95 -11.23 -0.55
C GLU A 74 30.72 -12.17 -1.49
N MET A 75 30.03 -12.86 -2.40
CA MET A 75 30.69 -13.71 -3.41
C MET A 75 31.54 -12.91 -4.39
N TYR A 76 31.06 -11.73 -4.81
CA TYR A 76 31.76 -10.81 -5.70
C TYR A 76 33.09 -10.34 -5.09
N TRP A 77 33.08 -9.92 -3.82
CA TRP A 77 34.30 -9.46 -3.14
C TRP A 77 35.32 -10.57 -2.87
N ASN A 78 34.90 -11.83 -2.80
CA ASN A 78 35.75 -12.95 -2.39
C ASN A 78 36.30 -13.78 -3.59
N ARG A 79 35.79 -13.57 -4.81
CA ARG A 79 36.20 -14.31 -6.02
C ARG A 79 36.97 -13.41 -6.99
N LYS A 80 38.05 -13.93 -7.59
CA LYS A 80 38.87 -13.22 -8.60
C LYS A 80 38.49 -13.49 -10.07
N SER A 81 37.50 -14.34 -10.35
CA SER A 81 37.15 -14.75 -11.73
C SER A 81 35.70 -14.42 -12.12
N PHE A 82 35.54 -13.42 -12.98
CA PHE A 82 34.25 -12.93 -13.48
C PHE A 82 33.44 -13.98 -14.26
N SER A 83 34.09 -14.92 -14.95
CA SER A 83 33.40 -15.97 -15.72
C SER A 83 32.72 -17.01 -14.83
N SER A 84 33.31 -17.33 -13.69
CA SER A 84 32.68 -18.19 -12.67
C SER A 84 31.49 -17.47 -12.01
N LEU A 85 31.60 -16.16 -11.82
CA LEU A 85 30.54 -15.32 -11.26
C LEU A 85 29.32 -15.23 -12.18
N TYR A 86 29.51 -15.10 -13.50
CA TYR A 86 28.40 -15.10 -14.46
C TYR A 86 27.65 -16.45 -14.53
N ARG A 87 28.35 -17.57 -14.32
CA ARG A 87 27.71 -18.89 -14.24
C ARG A 87 26.90 -19.07 -12.95
N ASP A 88 27.46 -18.65 -11.82
CA ASP A 88 26.80 -18.75 -10.52
C ASP A 88 25.64 -17.74 -10.41
N SER A 89 25.69 -16.61 -11.12
CA SER A 89 24.64 -15.59 -11.12
C SER A 89 23.32 -16.06 -11.74
N LYS A 90 23.33 -17.05 -12.63
CA LYS A 90 22.11 -17.67 -13.18
C LYS A 90 21.25 -18.40 -12.14
N ASN A 91 21.77 -18.63 -10.93
CA ASN A 91 20.99 -19.22 -9.83
C ASN A 91 20.27 -18.17 -8.97
N PHE A 92 20.45 -16.87 -9.26
CA PHE A 92 19.94 -15.75 -8.46
C PHE A 92 19.12 -14.79 -9.33
N ASP A 93 18.00 -15.27 -9.88
CA ASP A 93 17.13 -14.49 -10.78
C ASP A 93 16.39 -13.31 -10.10
N ASP A 94 16.23 -13.37 -8.77
CA ASP A 94 15.50 -12.37 -7.98
C ASP A 94 16.40 -11.21 -7.47
N SER A 95 17.71 -11.23 -7.73
CA SER A 95 18.63 -10.16 -7.32
C SER A 95 18.80 -9.09 -8.40
N HIS A 96 18.47 -7.85 -8.04
CA HIS A 96 18.66 -6.67 -8.89
C HIS A 96 20.13 -6.45 -9.28
N ILE A 97 21.08 -6.73 -8.37
CA ILE A 97 22.52 -6.56 -8.63
C ILE A 97 23.01 -7.55 -9.69
N VAL A 98 22.48 -8.79 -9.65
CA VAL A 98 22.81 -9.83 -10.62
C VAL A 98 22.34 -9.45 -12.02
N GLN A 99 21.14 -8.90 -12.16
CA GLN A 99 20.63 -8.46 -13.46
C GLN A 99 21.48 -7.33 -14.07
N VAL A 100 21.86 -6.32 -13.28
CA VAL A 100 22.74 -5.24 -13.75
C VAL A 100 24.12 -5.78 -14.14
N PHE A 101 24.66 -6.73 -13.37
CA PHE A 101 25.94 -7.38 -13.68
C PHE A 101 25.86 -8.20 -14.98
N GLN A 102 24.80 -8.97 -15.19
CA GLN A 102 24.60 -9.77 -16.40
C GLN A 102 24.53 -8.89 -17.65
N VAL A 103 23.75 -7.80 -17.60
CA VAL A 103 23.64 -6.85 -18.73
C VAL A 103 25.01 -6.20 -19.02
N GLY A 104 25.75 -5.78 -18.00
CA GLY A 104 27.09 -5.22 -18.19
C GLY A 104 28.09 -6.22 -18.77
N TYR A 105 28.06 -7.48 -18.31
CA TYR A 105 28.93 -8.54 -18.81
C TYR A 105 28.61 -8.96 -20.24
N GLU A 106 27.33 -9.03 -20.60
CA GLU A 106 26.87 -9.33 -21.96
C GLU A 106 27.24 -8.22 -22.93
N GLU A 107 27.09 -6.95 -22.52
CA GLU A 107 27.47 -5.81 -23.35
C GLU A 107 28.98 -5.75 -23.60
N LEU A 108 29.80 -6.02 -22.56
CA LEU A 108 31.25 -6.19 -22.71
C LEU A 108 31.60 -7.31 -23.69
N GLY A 109 30.96 -8.47 -23.58
CA GLY A 109 31.17 -9.60 -24.48
C GLY A 109 30.77 -9.29 -25.93
N ARG A 110 29.65 -8.57 -26.12
CA ARG A 110 29.15 -8.14 -27.44
C ARG A 110 30.12 -7.18 -28.10
N LEU A 111 30.61 -6.18 -27.37
CA LEU A 111 31.56 -5.19 -27.88
C LEU A 111 32.92 -5.80 -28.18
N ASN A 112 33.42 -6.71 -27.34
CA ASN A 112 34.68 -7.40 -27.59
C ASN A 112 34.61 -8.29 -28.83
N LYS A 113 33.48 -8.97 -29.06
CA LYS A 113 33.24 -9.73 -30.30
C LYS A 113 33.14 -8.83 -31.53
N TYR A 114 32.56 -7.64 -31.38
CA TYR A 114 32.48 -6.66 -32.47
C TYR A 114 33.87 -6.13 -32.84
N LEU A 115 34.70 -5.84 -31.83
CA LEU A 115 36.11 -5.46 -32.02
C LEU A 115 36.93 -6.56 -32.69
N ASP A 116 36.79 -7.82 -32.25
CA ASP A 116 37.48 -8.96 -32.85
C ASP A 116 37.09 -9.15 -34.33
N PHE A 117 35.81 -8.94 -34.66
CA PHE A 117 35.31 -8.98 -36.05
C PHE A 117 35.80 -7.80 -36.90
N THR A 118 35.90 -6.60 -36.34
CA THR A 118 36.35 -5.38 -37.04
C THR A 118 37.87 -5.21 -37.02
N SER A 119 38.63 -6.09 -36.35
CA SER A 119 40.10 -6.02 -36.21
C SER A 119 40.89 -6.11 -37.53
N GLY A 120 40.23 -6.31 -38.68
CA GLY A 120 40.82 -6.18 -40.01
C GLY A 120 40.78 -4.77 -40.61
N ASP A 121 40.07 -3.84 -39.99
CA ASP A 121 39.90 -2.45 -40.44
C ASP A 121 40.33 -1.49 -39.30
N GLU A 122 40.95 -0.36 -39.61
CA GLU A 122 41.69 0.52 -38.66
C GLU A 122 40.83 1.18 -37.56
N SER A 123 39.56 0.79 -37.42
CA SER A 123 38.62 1.34 -36.43
C SER A 123 38.63 0.53 -35.13
N ARG A 124 39.75 0.59 -34.39
CA ARG A 124 39.76 0.17 -32.98
C ARG A 124 38.95 1.20 -32.20
N LEU A 125 37.78 0.82 -31.66
CA LEU A 125 37.04 1.69 -30.73
C LEU A 125 37.94 2.02 -29.55
N ASP A 126 37.95 3.30 -29.16
CA ASP A 126 38.68 3.73 -27.98
C ASP A 126 38.20 2.96 -26.75
N PRO A 127 39.12 2.45 -25.90
CA PRO A 127 38.76 1.76 -24.65
C PRO A 127 37.81 2.58 -23.78
N GLU A 128 37.90 3.90 -23.85
CA GLU A 128 37.05 4.83 -23.13
C GLU A 128 35.59 4.83 -23.66
N ALA A 129 35.40 4.75 -24.98
CA ALA A 129 34.08 4.62 -25.59
C ALA A 129 33.41 3.27 -25.26
N LEU A 130 34.21 2.21 -25.11
CA LEU A 130 33.71 0.89 -24.67
C LEU A 130 33.22 0.95 -23.23
N LEU A 131 34.01 1.56 -22.34
CA LEU A 131 33.64 1.73 -20.93
C LEU A 131 32.37 2.58 -20.80
N GLU A 132 32.26 3.66 -21.56
CA GLU A 132 31.06 4.50 -21.59
C GLU A 132 29.81 3.72 -22.04
N SER A 133 29.92 2.89 -23.09
CA SER A 133 28.80 2.06 -23.58
C SER A 133 28.33 1.06 -22.52
N VAL A 134 29.27 0.41 -21.82
CA VAL A 134 28.96 -0.57 -20.78
C VAL A 134 28.33 0.12 -19.58
N GLU A 135 28.87 1.27 -19.17
CA GLU A 135 28.29 2.07 -18.09
C GLU A 135 26.86 2.50 -18.43
N ARG A 136 26.63 2.94 -19.68
CA ARG A 136 25.29 3.30 -20.15
C ARG A 136 24.32 2.13 -20.13
N ALA A 137 24.77 0.94 -20.56
CA ALA A 137 23.96 -0.27 -20.51
C ALA A 137 23.61 -0.67 -19.06
N MET A 138 24.58 -0.62 -18.14
CA MET A 138 24.36 -0.88 -16.71
C MET A 138 23.42 0.13 -16.07
N ARG A 139 23.57 1.43 -16.37
CA ARG A 139 22.64 2.49 -15.90
C ARG A 139 21.23 2.24 -16.43
N GLY A 140 21.09 1.84 -17.68
CA GLY A 140 19.79 1.45 -18.27
C GLY A 140 19.14 0.27 -17.53
N ALA A 141 19.91 -0.78 -17.26
CA ALA A 141 19.45 -1.93 -16.48
C ALA A 141 19.03 -1.55 -15.07
N MET A 142 19.80 -0.68 -14.40
CA MET A 142 19.47 -0.18 -13.06
C MET A 142 18.15 0.59 -13.04
N LEU A 143 17.88 1.43 -14.05
CA LEU A 143 16.63 2.17 -14.17
C LEU A 143 15.44 1.24 -14.43
N ALA A 144 15.58 0.29 -15.36
CA ALA A 144 14.52 -0.69 -15.66
C ALA A 144 14.15 -1.51 -14.42
N GLU A 145 15.15 -1.89 -13.64
CA GLU A 145 14.96 -2.71 -12.45
C GLU A 145 14.37 -1.89 -11.27
N SER A 146 14.72 -0.60 -11.15
CA SER A 146 14.04 0.33 -10.24
C SER A 146 12.56 0.47 -10.59
N GLN A 147 12.23 0.65 -11.87
CA GLN A 147 10.83 0.73 -12.32
C GLN A 147 10.05 -0.55 -12.02
N ARG A 148 10.68 -1.73 -12.17
CA ARG A 148 10.07 -3.01 -11.80
C ARG A 148 9.75 -3.08 -10.31
N LEU A 149 10.67 -2.60 -9.47
CA LEU A 149 10.49 -2.53 -8.02
C LEU A 149 9.41 -1.53 -7.60
N GLU A 150 9.30 -0.41 -8.29
CA GLU A 150 8.30 0.63 -8.02
C GLU A 150 6.90 0.26 -8.52
N ARG A 151 6.75 -0.77 -9.35
CA ARG A 151 5.45 -1.22 -9.86
C ARG A 151 4.45 -1.41 -8.72
N PHE A 152 3.25 -0.82 -8.86
CA PHE A 152 2.17 -0.80 -7.84
C PHE A 152 2.39 0.09 -6.61
N VAL A 153 3.60 0.61 -6.35
CA VAL A 153 3.80 1.61 -5.27
C VAL A 153 2.98 2.89 -5.53
N PRO A 154 2.89 3.42 -6.76
CA PRO A 154 2.01 4.56 -7.05
C PRO A 154 0.54 4.30 -6.72
N LEU A 155 0.05 3.07 -6.89
CA LEU A 155 -1.34 2.71 -6.55
C LEU A 155 -1.60 2.87 -5.04
N LEU A 156 -0.65 2.47 -4.19
CA LEU A 156 -0.74 2.65 -2.73
C LEU A 156 -0.72 4.13 -2.38
N ALA A 157 0.14 4.90 -3.02
CA ALA A 157 0.23 6.35 -2.81
C ALA A 157 -1.08 7.05 -3.18
N THR A 158 -1.65 6.71 -4.35
CA THR A 158 -2.95 7.25 -4.77
C THR A 158 -4.05 6.83 -3.80
N THR A 159 -4.13 5.55 -3.44
CA THR A 159 -5.17 5.04 -2.53
C THR A 159 -5.09 5.66 -1.15
N GLY A 160 -3.89 5.78 -0.57
CA GLY A 160 -3.70 6.43 0.73
C GLY A 160 -4.07 7.91 0.72
N ASN A 161 -3.87 8.60 -0.41
CA ASN A 161 -4.26 10.00 -0.56
C ASN A 161 -5.77 10.17 -0.84
N THR A 162 -6.42 9.23 -1.51
CA THR A 162 -7.85 9.34 -1.88
C THR A 162 -8.80 8.78 -0.83
N ALA A 163 -8.35 7.84 0.02
CA ALA A 163 -9.19 7.22 1.06
C ALA A 163 -9.86 8.22 2.03
N PRO A 164 -9.18 9.27 2.53
CA PRO A 164 -9.81 10.26 3.40
C PRO A 164 -10.95 11.03 2.72
N PHE A 165 -10.84 11.28 1.41
CA PHE A 165 -11.90 11.94 0.65
C PHE A 165 -13.11 11.04 0.44
N ILE A 166 -12.90 9.73 0.29
CA ILE A 166 -13.97 8.74 0.21
C ILE A 166 -14.71 8.67 1.56
N GLY A 167 -14.00 8.68 2.68
CA GLY A 167 -14.59 8.75 4.03
C GLY A 167 -15.38 10.05 4.25
N LEU A 168 -14.78 11.20 3.91
CA LEU A 168 -15.44 12.50 3.98
C LEU A 168 -16.72 12.55 3.13
N PHE A 169 -16.70 11.99 1.92
CA PHE A 169 -17.91 11.87 1.10
C PHE A 169 -19.02 11.08 1.82
N GLY A 170 -18.66 9.98 2.50
CA GLY A 170 -19.58 9.24 3.36
C GLY A 170 -20.21 10.10 4.46
N THR A 171 -19.41 10.94 5.13
CA THR A 171 -19.95 11.88 6.14
C THR A 171 -20.94 12.89 5.56
N VAL A 172 -20.57 13.54 4.45
CA VAL A 172 -21.40 14.57 3.81
C VAL A 172 -22.73 13.98 3.37
N TRP A 173 -22.69 12.78 2.78
CA TRP A 173 -23.91 12.09 2.34
C TRP A 173 -24.81 11.68 3.52
N GLY A 174 -24.23 11.10 4.58
CA GLY A 174 -24.99 10.66 5.76
C GLY A 174 -25.65 11.84 6.50
N ILE A 175 -24.93 12.96 6.63
CA ILE A 175 -25.48 14.19 7.21
C ILE A 175 -26.58 14.76 6.30
N MET A 176 -26.36 14.84 4.98
CA MET A 176 -27.37 15.31 4.03
C MET A 176 -28.66 14.49 4.11
N THR A 177 -28.55 13.16 4.16
CA THR A 177 -29.70 12.24 4.27
C THR A 177 -30.43 12.45 5.60
N SER A 178 -29.69 12.63 6.70
CA SER A 178 -30.27 12.91 8.03
C SER A 178 -31.06 14.22 8.05
N PHE A 179 -30.56 15.28 7.39
CA PHE A 179 -31.28 16.56 7.28
C PHE A 179 -32.50 16.47 6.34
N GLN A 180 -32.43 15.68 5.27
CA GLN A 180 -33.59 15.43 4.41
C GLN A 180 -34.73 14.75 5.19
N GLU A 181 -34.42 13.81 6.08
CA GLU A 181 -35.44 13.17 6.93
C GLU A 181 -36.14 14.14 7.87
N ILE A 182 -35.41 15.11 8.44
CA ILE A 182 -36.01 16.18 9.26
C ILE A 182 -36.99 17.01 8.41
N GLY A 183 -36.57 17.39 7.19
CA GLY A 183 -37.40 18.18 6.28
C GLY A 183 -38.70 17.48 5.88
N LEU A 184 -38.66 16.15 5.68
CA LEU A 184 -39.84 15.35 5.35
C LEU A 184 -40.77 15.12 6.56
N LYS A 185 -40.22 14.92 7.76
CA LYS A 185 -41.00 14.63 8.97
C LYS A 185 -41.55 15.89 9.65
N GLY A 186 -41.07 17.09 9.26
CA GLY A 186 -41.57 18.38 9.76
C GLY A 186 -41.28 18.68 11.24
N ALA A 187 -40.59 17.77 11.94
CA ALA A 187 -40.22 17.90 13.34
C ALA A 187 -38.75 17.54 13.54
N ALA A 188 -38.00 18.46 14.15
CA ALA A 188 -36.60 18.25 14.50
C ALA A 188 -36.49 17.39 15.77
N ASN A 189 -36.66 16.07 15.62
CA ASN A 189 -36.39 15.13 16.70
C ASN A 189 -34.94 14.61 16.60
N LEU A 190 -34.09 15.05 17.53
CA LEU A 190 -32.67 14.66 17.59
C LEU A 190 -32.47 13.14 17.73
N ALA A 191 -33.41 12.44 18.38
CA ALA A 191 -33.34 10.99 18.52
C ALA A 191 -33.48 10.24 17.18
N VAL A 192 -34.12 10.87 16.18
CA VAL A 192 -34.35 10.27 14.85
C VAL A 192 -33.12 10.41 13.95
N VAL A 193 -32.28 11.44 14.16
CA VAL A 193 -31.12 11.73 13.30
C VAL A 193 -29.77 11.37 13.90
N ALA A 194 -29.69 11.21 15.23
CA ALA A 194 -28.46 10.82 15.91
C ALA A 194 -27.80 9.55 15.34
N PRO A 195 -28.54 8.47 14.97
CA PRO A 195 -27.95 7.29 14.35
C PRO A 195 -27.28 7.59 12.99
N GLY A 196 -27.99 8.29 12.10
CA GLY A 196 -27.49 8.58 10.75
C GLY A 196 -26.23 9.47 10.74
N ILE A 197 -26.12 10.42 11.68
CA ILE A 197 -24.93 11.24 11.84
C ILE A 197 -23.77 10.42 12.41
N SER A 198 -24.02 9.55 13.39
CA SER A 198 -22.98 8.70 14.00
C SER A 198 -22.38 7.72 12.98
N GLU A 199 -23.21 7.09 12.15
CA GLU A 199 -22.79 6.24 11.04
C GLU A 199 -21.94 6.99 10.01
N ALA A 200 -22.36 8.22 9.69
CA ALA A 200 -21.64 9.07 8.75
C ALA A 200 -20.21 9.33 9.28
N LEU A 201 -20.06 9.67 10.55
CA LEU A 201 -18.77 9.92 11.19
C LEU A 201 -17.84 8.69 11.20
N VAL A 202 -18.40 7.48 11.32
CA VAL A 202 -17.61 6.24 11.21
C VAL A 202 -16.99 6.07 9.83
N ALA A 203 -17.66 6.51 8.76
CA ALA A 203 -17.10 6.42 7.40
C ALA A 203 -15.79 7.21 7.24
N THR A 204 -15.71 8.40 7.85
CA THR A 204 -14.46 9.20 7.87
C THR A 204 -13.41 8.62 8.80
N ALA A 205 -13.81 8.00 9.92
CA ALA A 205 -12.85 7.36 10.82
C ALA A 205 -12.18 6.12 10.20
N ILE A 206 -12.85 5.45 9.25
CA ILE A 206 -12.35 4.25 8.57
C ILE A 206 -11.51 4.59 7.33
N GLY A 207 -11.82 5.71 6.66
CA GLY A 207 -11.07 6.19 5.48
C GLY A 207 -9.75 6.82 5.84
#